data_AF-A0A8T4A812-F1
#
_entry.id   AF-A0A8T4A812-F1
#
_cell.length_a   1.000
_cell.length_b   1.000
_cell.length_c   1.000
_cell.angle_alpha   90.00
_cell.angle_beta   90.00
_cell.angle_gamma   90.00
#
_symmetry.space_group_name_H-M   'P 1'
#
loop_
_entity.id
_entity.type
_entity.pdbx_description
1 polymer ?
#
loop_
_entity_poly.entity_id
_entity_poly.type
_entity_poly.pdbx_seq_one_letter_code
_entity_poly.pdbx_strand_id
1 'polypeptide(L)'
;MEVKVRKVEGIRGSITAPPSKSYTHRSFIIASLAEGTSKIKNCLRAGDTLATLKACRAFGVEIEENEDITIHGSGGKLKTPESVIDCENSGTTIRLIAGMAALDGKVTLTGDASIQRRPMQPLLDALGQLGVESRSTNGTPPLVIKGGNFEGGEARIRGDVSSQFISSLLIAAPYAKNDVKITITTQMKSKPYVDLTLDIMEKFGVKVENKSYKEFLIKAGQKYRGREYEVEGDYSSASYFLALAAMTHSEITVKNLFRDSKQGDRQLLRILKKMGAEVSAKDREVAVKGRELKGIKVDLGNAPDLLPTVAALACRAKGKTVIKNVEHARFKESDRIAACGSE
;
A
#
# COMPACT_ATOMS: atom_id res chain seq x y z
N MET A 1 26.69 3.58 -3.96
CA MET A 1 27.30 2.35 -3.40
C MET A 1 27.55 1.41 -4.56
N GLU A 2 28.81 1.06 -4.83
CA GLU A 2 29.16 0.14 -5.91
C GLU A 2 28.95 -1.30 -5.40
N VAL A 3 27.91 -1.97 -5.86
CA VAL A 3 27.56 -3.32 -5.40
C VAL A 3 28.34 -4.35 -6.23
N LYS A 4 29.27 -5.08 -5.59
CA LYS A 4 29.98 -6.19 -6.24
C LYS A 4 29.24 -7.50 -5.98
N VAL A 5 28.65 -8.07 -7.02
CA VAL A 5 27.98 -9.39 -6.97
C VAL A 5 28.96 -10.47 -7.42
N ARG A 6 29.08 -11.55 -6.65
CA ARG A 6 29.92 -12.71 -6.99
C ARG A 6 29.06 -13.97 -7.05
N LYS A 7 29.39 -14.88 -7.95
CA LYS A 7 28.77 -16.20 -8.01
C LYS A 7 29.15 -16.98 -6.76
N VAL A 8 28.18 -17.66 -6.16
CA VAL A 8 28.36 -18.55 -5.00
C VAL A 8 27.70 -19.90 -5.29
N GLU A 9 28.21 -20.97 -4.69
CA GLU A 9 27.67 -22.33 -4.86
C GLU A 9 26.39 -22.55 -4.07
N GLY A 10 26.23 -21.86 -2.95
CA GLY A 10 25.04 -21.93 -2.12
C GLY A 10 25.03 -20.85 -1.06
N ILE A 11 23.83 -20.48 -0.61
CA ILE A 11 23.58 -19.49 0.42
C ILE A 11 22.76 -20.15 1.52
N ARG A 12 23.17 -19.94 2.77
CA ARG A 12 22.43 -20.39 3.95
C ARG A 12 22.39 -19.29 4.98
N GLY A 13 21.26 -19.14 5.67
CA GLY A 13 21.14 -18.22 6.79
C GLY A 13 19.75 -17.63 6.94
N SER A 14 19.65 -16.61 7.80
CA SER A 14 18.42 -15.89 8.02
C SER A 14 18.59 -14.39 7.85
N ILE A 15 17.59 -13.73 7.28
CA ILE A 15 17.50 -12.28 7.17
C ILE A 15 16.14 -11.81 7.70
N THR A 16 16.05 -10.59 8.19
CA THR A 16 14.77 -9.97 8.57
C THR A 16 14.26 -9.14 7.41
N ALA A 17 13.02 -9.37 6.99
CA ALA A 17 12.40 -8.55 5.95
C ALA A 17 12.30 -7.08 6.41
N PRO A 18 12.64 -6.11 5.55
CA PRO A 18 12.38 -4.71 5.86
C PRO A 18 10.88 -4.49 6.01
N PRO A 19 10.43 -3.47 6.76
CA PRO A 19 9.01 -3.26 7.01
C PRO A 19 8.23 -2.83 5.78
N SER A 20 6.94 -3.19 5.77
CA SER A 20 6.05 -2.93 4.64
C SER A 20 5.79 -1.44 4.45
N LYS A 21 6.14 -0.94 3.26
CA LYS A 21 5.85 0.44 2.85
C LYS A 21 4.35 0.71 2.89
N SER A 22 3.55 -0.23 2.39
CA SER A 22 2.09 -0.08 2.28
C SER A 22 1.39 0.00 3.63
N TYR A 23 1.81 -0.81 4.60
CA TYR A 23 1.31 -0.70 5.98
C TYR A 23 1.82 0.56 6.67
N THR A 24 3.08 0.94 6.46
CA THR A 24 3.68 2.16 7.05
C THR A 24 2.89 3.42 6.70
N HIS A 25 2.55 3.63 5.42
CA HIS A 25 1.72 4.78 5.01
C HIS A 25 0.37 4.80 5.73
N ARG A 26 -0.32 3.66 5.74
CA ARG A 26 -1.66 3.56 6.34
C ARG A 26 -1.60 3.72 7.85
N SER A 27 -0.57 3.18 8.51
CA SER A 27 -0.42 3.31 9.96
C SER A 27 -0.18 4.74 10.37
N PHE A 28 0.62 5.50 9.62
CA PHE A 28 0.82 6.92 9.92
C PHE A 28 -0.47 7.73 9.78
N ILE A 29 -1.21 7.54 8.70
CA ILE A 29 -2.46 8.28 8.45
C ILE A 29 -3.53 7.90 9.47
N ILE A 30 -3.75 6.60 9.71
CA ILE A 30 -4.78 6.14 10.65
C ILE A 30 -4.44 6.52 12.09
N ALA A 31 -3.18 6.39 12.51
CA ALA A 31 -2.74 6.83 13.83
C ALA A 31 -2.90 8.35 14.00
N SER A 32 -2.68 9.13 12.93
CA SER A 32 -2.88 10.58 12.94
C SER A 32 -4.35 10.97 13.11
N LEU A 33 -5.27 10.14 12.61
CA LEU A 33 -6.71 10.33 12.74
C LEU A 33 -7.27 9.78 14.06
N ALA A 34 -6.56 8.87 14.71
CA ALA A 34 -7.03 8.20 15.92
C ALA A 34 -7.23 9.12 17.12
N GLU A 35 -8.10 8.72 18.05
CA GLU A 35 -8.17 9.29 19.39
C GLU A 35 -7.05 8.70 20.27
N GLY A 36 -6.28 9.58 20.91
CA GLY A 36 -5.18 9.18 21.80
C GLY A 36 -3.85 8.93 21.07
N THR A 37 -2.87 8.41 21.81
CA THR A 37 -1.50 8.24 21.33
C THR A 37 -1.31 6.86 20.70
N SER A 38 -0.61 6.82 19.56
CA SER A 38 -0.16 5.58 18.93
C SER A 38 1.35 5.48 18.91
N LYS A 39 1.88 4.27 19.08
CA LYS A 39 3.30 3.96 18.93
C LYS A 39 3.49 3.00 17.76
N ILE A 40 4.06 3.49 16.67
CA ILE A 40 4.28 2.73 15.44
C ILE A 40 5.69 2.15 15.47
N LYS A 41 5.76 0.83 15.63
CA LYS A 41 7.00 0.06 15.74
C LYS A 41 7.45 -0.46 14.38
N ASN A 42 8.76 -0.53 14.19
CA ASN A 42 9.38 -1.09 12.98
C ASN A 42 8.83 -0.47 11.68
N CYS A 43 8.55 0.84 11.63
CA CYS A 43 8.05 1.46 10.40
C CYS A 43 9.17 1.68 9.36
N LEU A 44 8.81 1.68 8.08
CA LEU A 44 9.77 2.01 7.02
C LEU A 44 10.10 3.50 7.02
N ARG A 45 11.39 3.84 7.16
CA ARG A 45 11.90 5.22 7.00
C ARG A 45 12.48 5.38 5.58
N ALA A 46 11.64 5.78 4.63
CA ALA A 46 12.01 6.02 3.23
C ALA A 46 11.35 7.33 2.74
N GLY A 47 11.86 7.93 1.65
CA GLY A 47 11.33 9.20 1.13
C GLY A 47 9.80 9.23 1.03
N ASP A 48 9.20 8.18 0.45
CA ASP A 48 7.75 8.05 0.35
C ASP A 48 7.03 8.15 1.71
N THR A 49 7.48 7.41 2.72
CA THR A 49 6.80 7.31 4.02
C THR A 49 7.09 8.51 4.90
N LEU A 50 8.27 9.12 4.77
CA LEU A 50 8.61 10.39 5.40
C LEU A 50 7.77 11.54 4.83
N ALA A 51 7.49 11.55 3.52
CA ALA A 51 6.55 12.50 2.91
C ALA A 51 5.13 12.36 3.50
N THR A 52 4.69 11.13 3.82
CA THR A 52 3.42 10.92 4.55
C THR A 52 3.45 11.50 5.96
N LEU A 53 4.52 11.27 6.74
CA LEU A 53 4.65 11.86 8.08
C LEU A 53 4.65 13.39 8.04
N LYS A 54 5.39 13.97 7.09
CA LYS A 54 5.41 15.42 6.86
C LYS A 54 4.02 15.96 6.54
N ALA A 55 3.26 15.26 5.68
CA ALA A 55 1.88 15.62 5.39
C ALA A 55 1.00 15.56 6.65
N CYS A 56 1.10 14.50 7.46
CA CYS A 56 0.38 14.41 8.73
C CYS A 56 0.72 15.57 9.69
N ARG A 57 2.00 15.95 9.81
CA ARG A 57 2.41 17.13 10.60
C ARG A 57 1.81 18.43 10.08
N ALA A 58 1.72 18.60 8.77
CA ALA A 58 1.11 19.78 8.17
C ALA A 58 -0.37 19.94 8.54
N PHE A 59 -1.06 18.84 8.87
CA PHE A 59 -2.40 18.85 9.46
C PHE A 59 -2.42 19.11 10.99
N GLY A 60 -1.29 19.52 11.58
CA GLY A 60 -1.19 19.85 13.00
C GLY A 60 -1.07 18.64 13.93
N VAL A 61 -0.77 17.45 13.40
CA VAL A 61 -0.56 16.23 14.19
C VAL A 61 0.83 16.28 14.82
N GLU A 62 0.90 16.08 16.14
CA GLU A 62 2.16 16.01 16.86
C GLU A 62 2.79 14.62 16.69
N ILE A 63 4.04 14.59 16.21
CA ILE A 63 4.74 13.36 15.86
C ILE A 63 6.18 13.42 16.38
N GLU A 64 6.51 12.51 17.28
CA GLU A 64 7.85 12.30 17.80
C GLU A 64 8.53 11.15 17.04
N GLU A 65 9.72 11.41 16.51
CA GLU A 65 10.52 10.42 15.79
C GLU A 65 11.70 9.96 16.63
N ASN A 66 11.55 8.82 17.30
CA ASN A 66 12.63 8.13 18.00
C ASN A 66 12.96 6.83 17.25
N GLU A 67 13.38 5.76 17.95
CA GLU A 67 13.48 4.42 17.35
C GLU A 67 12.14 3.98 16.74
N ASP A 68 11.09 4.07 17.55
CA ASP A 68 9.69 3.99 17.12
C ASP A 68 9.12 5.40 16.90
N ILE A 69 8.03 5.50 16.13
CA ILE A 69 7.34 6.77 15.90
C ILE A 69 6.13 6.87 16.82
N THR A 70 6.09 7.90 17.65
CA THR A 70 4.94 8.24 18.49
C THR A 70 4.09 9.27 17.76
N ILE A 71 2.80 9.01 17.60
CA ILE A 71 1.84 9.90 16.95
C ILE A 71 0.74 10.22 17.96
N HIS A 72 0.59 11.50 18.31
CA HIS A 72 -0.52 11.97 19.12
C HIS A 72 -1.70 12.25 18.20
N GLY A 73 -2.62 11.30 18.15
CA GLY A 73 -3.73 11.31 17.20
C GLY A 73 -4.69 12.49 17.44
N SER A 74 -5.16 13.05 16.34
CA SER A 74 -6.03 14.25 16.32
C SER A 74 -7.50 13.95 16.62
N GLY A 75 -7.91 12.68 16.67
CA GLY A 75 -9.32 12.30 16.73
C GLY A 75 -10.14 12.80 15.53
N GLY A 76 -9.51 13.03 14.37
CA GLY A 76 -10.12 13.60 13.17
C GLY A 76 -10.20 15.13 13.15
N LYS A 77 -9.72 15.82 14.19
CA LYS A 77 -9.71 17.29 14.29
C LYS A 77 -8.40 17.82 13.73
N LEU A 78 -8.35 18.04 12.42
CA LEU A 78 -7.15 18.50 11.73
C LEU A 78 -7.01 20.03 11.79
N LYS A 79 -5.78 20.53 11.66
CA LYS A 79 -5.52 21.95 11.40
C LYS A 79 -5.38 22.16 9.89
N THR A 80 -5.88 23.30 9.41
CA THR A 80 -5.66 23.69 8.01
C THR A 80 -4.17 23.99 7.81
N PRO A 81 -3.49 23.31 6.87
CA PRO A 81 -2.10 23.62 6.53
C PRO A 81 -1.95 25.05 6.02
N GLU A 82 -0.93 25.78 6.49
CA GLU A 82 -0.64 27.15 6.04
C GLU A 82 -0.07 27.21 4.62
N SER A 83 0.52 26.11 4.16
CA SER A 83 1.21 26.01 2.87
C SER A 83 0.77 24.76 2.11
N VAL A 84 1.16 24.72 0.83
CA VAL A 84 0.95 23.55 -0.03
C VAL A 84 1.67 22.34 0.56
N ILE A 85 0.97 21.21 0.68
CA ILE A 85 1.60 19.94 1.07
C ILE A 85 2.24 19.31 -0.16
N ASP A 86 3.57 19.28 -0.17
CA ASP A 86 4.36 18.54 -1.14
C ASP A 86 4.45 17.07 -0.74
N CYS A 87 3.86 16.19 -1.57
CA CYS A 87 3.88 14.74 -1.41
C CYS A 87 5.11 14.09 -2.07
N GLU A 88 6.06 14.89 -2.55
CA GLU A 88 7.31 14.47 -3.20
C GLU A 88 7.01 13.55 -4.41
N ASN A 89 7.77 12.45 -4.58
CA ASN A 89 7.52 11.45 -5.62
C ASN A 89 6.57 10.32 -5.17
N SER A 90 5.78 10.54 -4.11
CA SER A 90 4.97 9.47 -3.53
C SER A 90 3.50 9.52 -3.98
N GLY A 91 3.19 8.68 -4.96
CA GLY A 91 1.81 8.50 -5.43
C GLY A 91 0.88 7.92 -4.35
N THR A 92 1.41 7.15 -3.40
CA THR A 92 0.63 6.64 -2.27
C THR A 92 0.28 7.76 -1.30
N THR A 93 1.27 8.61 -0.96
CA THR A 93 1.05 9.76 -0.07
C THR A 93 -0.05 10.66 -0.61
N ILE A 94 0.07 11.19 -1.82
CA ILE A 94 -0.91 12.15 -2.36
C ILE A 94 -2.32 11.58 -2.44
N ARG A 95 -2.46 10.29 -2.77
CA ARG A 95 -3.77 9.64 -2.88
C ARG A 95 -4.43 9.41 -1.53
N LEU A 96 -3.70 8.91 -0.54
CA LEU A 96 -4.28 8.65 0.78
C LEU A 96 -4.48 9.96 1.57
N ILE A 97 -3.56 10.91 1.45
CA ILE A 97 -3.68 12.23 2.08
C ILE A 97 -4.84 13.04 1.47
N ALA A 98 -5.21 12.83 0.20
CA ALA A 98 -6.40 13.47 -0.36
C ALA A 98 -7.71 13.12 0.41
N GLY A 99 -7.82 11.91 0.95
CA GLY A 99 -8.94 11.54 1.82
C GLY A 99 -8.87 12.24 3.18
N MET A 100 -7.68 12.32 3.77
CA MET A 100 -7.46 13.07 5.02
C MET A 100 -7.75 14.58 4.84
N ALA A 101 -7.38 15.16 3.70
CA ALA A 101 -7.64 16.55 3.35
C ALA A 101 -9.14 16.87 3.19
N ALA A 102 -9.99 15.86 3.01
CA ALA A 102 -11.44 16.03 2.92
C ALA A 102 -12.08 16.32 4.29
N LEU A 103 -11.36 16.09 5.40
CA LEU A 103 -11.93 16.18 6.74
C LEU A 103 -12.07 17.61 7.24
N ASP A 104 -11.10 18.48 6.97
CA ASP A 104 -11.13 19.86 7.44
C ASP A 104 -10.29 20.79 6.58
N GLY A 105 -10.63 22.08 6.60
CA GLY A 105 -9.83 23.15 6.02
C GLY A 105 -9.77 23.20 4.51
N LYS A 106 -9.02 24.17 3.98
CA LYS A 106 -8.67 24.26 2.56
C LYS A 106 -7.24 23.83 2.37
N VAL A 107 -7.03 22.71 1.68
CA VAL A 107 -5.74 22.06 1.50
C VAL A 107 -5.36 22.08 0.03
N THR A 108 -4.09 22.34 -0.26
CA THR A 108 -3.52 22.12 -1.60
C THR A 108 -2.48 21.02 -1.53
N LEU A 109 -2.62 19.99 -2.36
CA LEU A 109 -1.69 18.86 -2.46
C LEU A 109 -0.95 18.92 -3.78
N THR A 110 0.38 18.78 -3.75
CA THR A 110 1.22 18.68 -4.96
C THR A 110 2.26 17.57 -4.81
N GLY A 111 3.12 17.42 -5.80
CA GLY A 111 4.30 16.57 -5.76
C GLY A 111 5.30 17.00 -6.83
N ASP A 112 6.28 16.16 -7.09
CA ASP A 112 7.25 16.39 -8.16
C ASP A 112 6.60 16.34 -9.57
N ALA A 113 7.42 16.53 -10.61
CA ALA A 113 6.96 16.51 -12.00
C ALA A 113 6.35 15.18 -12.45
N SER A 114 6.69 14.06 -11.79
CA SER A 114 6.09 12.75 -12.03
C SER A 114 4.69 12.68 -11.41
N ILE A 115 4.54 13.10 -10.15
CA ILE A 115 3.27 13.12 -9.44
C ILE A 115 2.26 14.07 -10.08
N GLN A 116 2.69 15.24 -10.55
CA GLN A 116 1.81 16.22 -11.22
C GLN A 116 1.18 15.72 -12.53
N ARG A 117 1.68 14.61 -13.09
CA ARG A 117 1.10 13.96 -14.28
C ARG A 117 0.16 12.81 -13.95
N ARG A 118 0.06 12.42 -12.68
CA ARG A 118 -0.74 11.24 -12.29
C ARG A 118 -2.23 11.60 -12.26
N PRO A 119 -3.10 10.77 -12.86
CA PRO A 119 -4.54 10.99 -12.83
C PRO A 119 -5.07 10.87 -11.40
N MET A 120 -5.95 11.81 -11.04
CA MET A 120 -6.60 11.94 -9.72
C MET A 120 -8.10 12.20 -9.83
N GLN A 121 -8.60 12.58 -11.01
CA GLN A 121 -10.01 12.94 -11.23
C GLN A 121 -11.03 11.94 -10.64
N PRO A 122 -10.89 10.60 -10.81
CA PRO A 122 -11.86 9.66 -10.25
C PRO A 122 -11.98 9.72 -8.73
N LEU A 123 -10.92 10.08 -8.01
CA LEU A 123 -10.97 10.29 -6.57
C LEU A 123 -11.67 11.62 -6.23
N LEU A 124 -11.38 12.69 -6.96
CA LEU A 124 -12.02 14.00 -6.76
C LEU A 124 -13.54 13.92 -6.99
N ASP A 125 -13.96 13.24 -8.06
CA ASP A 125 -15.38 13.03 -8.36
C ASP A 125 -16.08 12.22 -7.27
N ALA A 126 -15.41 11.22 -6.70
CA ALA A 126 -15.95 10.42 -5.61
C ALA A 126 -16.05 11.21 -4.29
N LEU A 127 -15.07 12.08 -4.00
CA LEU A 127 -15.15 13.02 -2.87
C LEU A 127 -16.29 14.02 -3.06
N GLY A 128 -16.47 14.53 -4.29
CA GLY A 128 -17.58 15.42 -4.64
C GLY A 128 -18.96 14.78 -4.43
N GLN A 129 -19.12 13.50 -4.81
CA GLN A 129 -20.34 12.72 -4.52
C GLN A 129 -20.65 12.61 -3.02
N LEU A 130 -19.64 12.72 -2.16
CA LEU A 130 -19.76 12.65 -0.70
C LEU A 130 -19.83 14.04 -0.03
N GLY A 131 -20.04 15.10 -0.81
CA GLY A 131 -20.23 16.47 -0.34
C GLY A 131 -18.95 17.31 -0.19
N VAL A 132 -17.79 16.77 -0.57
CA VAL A 132 -16.49 17.44 -0.42
C VAL A 132 -16.15 18.21 -1.70
N GLU A 133 -15.96 19.53 -1.59
CA GLU A 133 -15.51 20.35 -2.71
C GLU A 133 -14.04 20.05 -3.01
N SER A 134 -13.78 19.42 -4.16
CA SER A 134 -12.41 19.07 -4.58
C SER A 134 -12.23 19.30 -6.07
N ARG A 135 -11.11 19.91 -6.47
CA ARG A 135 -10.86 20.30 -7.86
C ARG A 135 -9.38 20.24 -8.23
N SER A 136 -9.14 20.11 -9.52
CA SER A 136 -7.84 20.27 -10.17
C SER A 136 -8.06 20.82 -11.57
N THR A 137 -7.04 21.43 -12.17
CA THR A 137 -7.18 22.04 -13.52
C THR A 137 -7.39 20.97 -14.61
N ASN A 138 -6.64 19.87 -14.55
CA ASN A 138 -6.60 18.85 -15.61
C ASN A 138 -6.86 17.42 -15.10
N GLY A 139 -7.47 17.28 -13.93
CA GLY A 139 -7.62 15.97 -13.29
C GLY A 139 -6.32 15.40 -12.69
N THR A 140 -5.29 16.23 -12.54
CA THR A 140 -3.97 15.89 -11.99
C THR A 140 -3.51 16.95 -10.97
N PRO A 141 -2.53 16.67 -10.10
CA PRO A 141 -2.03 17.66 -9.15
C PRO A 141 -1.47 18.92 -9.84
N PRO A 142 -1.53 20.10 -9.18
CA PRO A 142 -1.96 20.32 -7.81
C PRO A 142 -3.48 20.15 -7.60
N LEU A 143 -3.84 19.53 -6.47
CA LEU A 143 -5.22 19.29 -6.06
C LEU A 143 -5.61 20.32 -5.01
N VAL A 144 -6.78 20.94 -5.15
CA VAL A 144 -7.36 21.81 -4.12
C VAL A 144 -8.57 21.09 -3.53
N ILE A 145 -8.52 20.80 -2.24
CA ILE A 145 -9.57 20.09 -1.50
C ILE A 145 -10.02 20.99 -0.35
N LYS A 146 -11.33 21.23 -0.27
CA LYS A 146 -11.95 22.01 0.81
C LYS A 146 -12.78 21.05 1.65
N GLY A 147 -12.18 20.61 2.75
CA GLY A 147 -12.78 19.75 3.75
C GLY A 147 -13.73 20.48 4.69
N GLY A 148 -14.14 19.79 5.76
CA GLY A 148 -15.08 20.28 6.78
C GLY A 148 -16.54 19.97 6.46
N ASN A 149 -16.85 19.65 5.20
CA ASN A 149 -18.19 19.29 4.75
C ASN A 149 -18.29 17.87 4.16
N PHE A 150 -17.70 16.89 4.85
CA PHE A 150 -17.83 15.49 4.45
C PHE A 150 -19.20 14.95 4.88
N GLU A 151 -20.20 15.09 4.01
CA GLU A 151 -21.60 14.70 4.28
C GLU A 151 -21.77 13.19 4.41
N GLY A 152 -21.05 12.40 3.61
CA GLY A 152 -21.26 10.96 3.50
C GLY A 152 -22.27 10.62 2.40
N GLY A 153 -22.99 9.50 2.54
CA GLY A 153 -23.93 9.02 1.52
C GLY A 153 -23.30 8.03 0.54
N GLU A 154 -23.59 8.16 -0.76
CA GLU A 154 -23.19 7.19 -1.78
C GLU A 154 -22.15 7.75 -2.74
N ALA A 155 -21.05 7.02 -2.94
CA ALA A 155 -20.07 7.30 -3.98
C ALA A 155 -19.92 6.11 -4.93
N ARG A 156 -19.84 6.40 -6.22
CA ARG A 156 -19.54 5.41 -7.26
C ARG A 156 -18.15 5.67 -7.82
N ILE A 157 -17.31 4.64 -7.84
CA ILE A 157 -15.93 4.75 -8.34
C ILE A 157 -15.51 3.51 -9.12
N ARG A 158 -14.67 3.71 -10.14
CA ARG A 158 -14.07 2.61 -10.91
C ARG A 158 -13.06 1.83 -10.08
N GLY A 159 -13.14 0.51 -10.10
CA GLY A 159 -12.23 -0.39 -9.38
C GLY A 159 -10.95 -0.74 -10.14
N ASP A 160 -10.86 -0.40 -11.42
CA ASP A 160 -9.78 -0.79 -12.32
C ASP A 160 -8.74 0.32 -12.58
N VAL A 161 -8.92 1.50 -11.98
CA VAL A 161 -8.00 2.64 -12.13
C VAL A 161 -6.92 2.64 -11.04
N SER A 162 -7.30 2.73 -9.77
CA SER A 162 -6.36 2.70 -8.64
C SER A 162 -7.06 2.28 -7.35
N SER A 163 -6.59 1.19 -6.74
CA SER A 163 -7.09 0.74 -5.42
C SER A 163 -6.82 1.76 -4.31
N GLN A 164 -5.82 2.63 -4.48
CA GLN A 164 -5.49 3.68 -3.52
C GLN A 164 -6.56 4.77 -3.43
N PHE A 165 -7.36 4.98 -4.48
CA PHE A 165 -8.51 5.90 -4.39
C PHE A 165 -9.57 5.35 -3.46
N ILE A 166 -9.87 4.05 -3.56
CA ILE A 166 -10.82 3.37 -2.67
C ILE A 166 -10.26 3.37 -1.24
N SER A 167 -8.98 3.05 -1.04
CA SER A 167 -8.33 3.14 0.27
C SER A 167 -8.42 4.54 0.89
N SER A 168 -8.27 5.59 0.08
CA SER A 168 -8.38 6.99 0.53
C SER A 168 -9.77 7.31 1.06
N LEU A 169 -10.81 6.97 0.30
CA LEU A 169 -12.21 7.13 0.70
C LEU A 169 -12.52 6.32 1.98
N LEU A 170 -12.07 5.06 2.03
CA LEU A 170 -12.29 4.18 3.19
C LEU A 170 -11.68 4.74 4.49
N ILE A 171 -10.47 5.29 4.43
CA ILE A 171 -9.79 5.85 5.61
C ILE A 171 -10.51 7.09 6.14
N ALA A 172 -11.06 7.92 5.25
CA ALA A 172 -11.71 9.16 5.62
C ALA A 172 -13.19 8.97 6.02
N ALA A 173 -13.87 7.95 5.47
CA ALA A 173 -15.29 7.69 5.64
C ALA A 173 -15.83 7.62 7.10
N PRO A 174 -15.09 7.12 8.11
CA PRO A 174 -15.57 7.09 9.49
C PRO A 174 -15.90 8.48 10.07
N TYR A 175 -15.29 9.52 9.51
CA TYR A 175 -15.44 10.92 9.92
C TYR A 175 -16.50 11.68 9.12
N ALA A 176 -17.20 11.02 8.19
CA ALA A 176 -18.34 11.62 7.51
C ALA A 176 -19.52 11.84 8.47
N LYS A 177 -20.38 12.82 8.17
CA LYS A 177 -21.59 13.12 8.98
C LYS A 177 -22.59 11.96 8.94
N ASN A 178 -22.75 11.31 7.79
CA ASN A 178 -23.66 10.20 7.56
C ASN A 178 -22.90 8.95 7.10
N ASP A 179 -23.58 7.79 7.19
CA ASP A 179 -23.06 6.52 6.70
C ASP A 179 -22.56 6.65 5.25
N VAL A 180 -21.47 5.95 4.94
CA VAL A 180 -20.86 5.96 3.60
C VAL A 180 -21.04 4.60 2.94
N LYS A 181 -21.55 4.61 1.71
CA LYS A 181 -21.54 3.47 0.78
C LYS A 181 -20.67 3.79 -0.42
N ILE A 182 -19.63 2.98 -0.64
CA ILE A 182 -18.77 3.07 -1.83
C ILE A 182 -19.13 1.92 -2.77
N THR A 183 -19.71 2.21 -3.94
CA THR A 183 -20.03 1.23 -4.98
C THR A 183 -18.95 1.20 -6.05
N ILE A 184 -18.45 0.01 -6.33
CA ILE A 184 -17.39 -0.23 -7.31
C ILE A 184 -18.02 -0.59 -8.66
N THR A 185 -17.76 0.21 -9.69
CA THR A 185 -18.46 0.12 -10.98
C THR A 185 -17.81 -0.79 -12.01
N THR A 186 -16.57 -1.23 -11.77
CA THR A 186 -15.80 -2.11 -12.65
C THR A 186 -15.13 -3.22 -11.84
N GLN A 187 -14.58 -4.25 -12.51
CA GLN A 187 -13.85 -5.29 -11.80
C GLN A 187 -12.62 -4.70 -11.09
N MET A 188 -12.57 -4.85 -9.77
CA MET A 188 -11.49 -4.30 -8.98
C MET A 188 -10.15 -4.98 -9.27
N LYS A 189 -9.12 -4.17 -9.55
CA LYS A 189 -7.72 -4.57 -9.65
C LYS A 189 -6.98 -4.28 -8.34
N SER A 190 -5.93 -5.05 -8.06
CA SER A 190 -5.06 -4.85 -6.90
C SER A 190 -5.82 -4.79 -5.56
N LYS A 191 -6.80 -5.70 -5.41
CA LYS A 191 -7.64 -5.86 -4.20
C LYS A 191 -6.84 -5.96 -2.89
N PRO A 192 -5.64 -6.58 -2.86
CA PRO A 192 -4.88 -6.67 -1.63
C PRO A 192 -4.56 -5.32 -0.99
N TYR A 193 -4.38 -4.23 -1.75
CA TYR A 193 -4.17 -2.91 -1.14
C TYR A 193 -5.42 -2.37 -0.42
N VAL A 194 -6.61 -2.76 -0.85
CA VAL A 194 -7.85 -2.49 -0.12
C VAL A 194 -7.90 -3.38 1.11
N ASP A 195 -7.55 -4.67 0.99
CA ASP A 195 -7.48 -5.59 2.15
C ASP A 195 -6.52 -5.09 3.23
N LEU A 196 -5.35 -4.54 2.85
CA LEU A 196 -4.42 -3.88 3.77
C LEU A 196 -5.08 -2.72 4.51
N THR A 197 -5.89 -1.90 3.81
CA THR A 197 -6.63 -0.80 4.42
C THR A 197 -7.68 -1.31 5.39
N LEU A 198 -8.50 -2.29 4.99
CA LEU A 198 -9.53 -2.86 5.86
C LEU A 198 -8.93 -3.48 7.13
N ASP A 199 -7.83 -4.22 6.98
CA ASP A 199 -7.13 -4.88 8.09
C ASP A 199 -6.61 -3.88 9.12
N ILE A 200 -5.93 -2.81 8.68
CA ILE A 200 -5.42 -1.81 9.62
C ILE A 200 -6.54 -0.94 10.20
N MET A 201 -7.61 -0.67 9.44
CA MET A 201 -8.78 0.04 9.98
C MET A 201 -9.41 -0.76 11.13
N GLU A 202 -9.58 -2.06 10.94
CA GLU A 202 -10.12 -2.96 11.96
C GLU A 202 -9.20 -3.01 13.19
N LYS A 203 -7.88 -3.10 12.99
CA LYS A 203 -6.90 -3.03 14.08
C LYS A 203 -7.00 -1.70 14.85
N PHE A 204 -7.34 -0.59 14.22
CA PHE A 204 -7.56 0.68 14.91
C PHE A 204 -9.03 0.89 15.35
N GLY A 205 -9.89 -0.13 15.27
CA GLY A 205 -11.23 -0.13 15.85
C GLY A 205 -12.37 0.27 14.92
N VAL A 206 -12.11 0.45 13.63
CA VAL A 206 -13.13 0.78 12.62
C VAL A 206 -13.44 -0.44 11.77
N LYS A 207 -14.72 -0.80 11.67
CA LYS A 207 -15.20 -1.90 10.83
C LYS A 207 -15.82 -1.38 9.54
N VAL A 208 -15.59 -2.13 8.47
CA VAL A 208 -16.15 -1.90 7.14
C VAL A 208 -16.79 -3.19 6.67
N GLU A 209 -18.05 -3.13 6.26
CA GLU A 209 -18.71 -4.26 5.62
C GLU A 209 -18.28 -4.30 4.14
N ASN A 210 -17.52 -5.31 3.76
CA ASN A 210 -17.09 -5.52 2.37
C ASN A 210 -18.02 -6.54 1.68
N LYS A 211 -18.91 -6.07 0.80
CA LYS A 211 -19.80 -6.91 -0.01
C LYS A 211 -19.09 -7.35 -1.29
N SER A 212 -18.21 -8.33 -1.16
CA SER A 212 -17.49 -8.97 -2.29
C SER A 212 -16.75 -7.99 -3.21
N TYR A 213 -16.19 -6.92 -2.65
CA TYR A 213 -15.49 -5.83 -3.36
C TYR A 213 -16.36 -5.08 -4.38
N LYS A 214 -17.69 -5.25 -4.31
CA LYS A 214 -18.66 -4.48 -5.10
C LYS A 214 -19.18 -3.28 -4.34
N GLU A 215 -19.34 -3.43 -3.02
CA GLU A 215 -19.76 -2.35 -2.13
C GLU A 215 -18.96 -2.40 -0.84
N PHE A 216 -18.64 -1.22 -0.30
CA PHE A 216 -18.12 -1.07 1.06
C PHE A 216 -19.08 -0.19 1.84
N LEU A 217 -19.55 -0.67 2.99
CA LEU A 217 -20.42 0.08 3.89
C LEU A 217 -19.66 0.45 5.16
N ILE A 218 -19.69 1.73 5.50
CA ILE A 218 -18.98 2.31 6.63
C ILE A 218 -20.00 3.10 7.45
N LYS A 219 -20.17 2.70 8.71
CA LYS A 219 -21.03 3.42 9.65
C LYS A 219 -20.37 4.71 10.12
N ALA A 220 -21.12 5.81 10.10
CA ALA A 220 -20.68 7.09 10.64
C ALA A 220 -20.49 7.02 12.16
N GLY A 221 -19.68 7.93 12.69
CA GLY A 221 -19.42 8.04 14.12
C GLY A 221 -18.47 6.97 14.70
N GLN A 222 -17.98 6.05 13.86
CA GLN A 222 -16.85 5.19 14.23
C GLN A 222 -15.58 6.04 14.39
N LYS A 223 -14.69 5.61 15.29
CA LYS A 223 -13.48 6.34 15.62
C LYS A 223 -12.29 5.40 15.64
N TYR A 224 -11.20 5.81 15.00
CA TYR A 224 -9.93 5.14 15.22
C TYR A 224 -9.46 5.37 16.65
N ARG A 225 -8.86 4.35 17.28
CA ARG A 225 -8.28 4.43 18.63
C ARG A 225 -6.78 4.20 18.59
N GLY A 226 -6.06 5.08 19.29
CA GLY A 226 -4.62 5.01 19.41
C GLY A 226 -4.17 3.71 20.06
N ARG A 227 -3.06 3.16 19.58
CA ARG A 227 -2.52 1.88 20.03
C ARG A 227 -1.04 1.73 19.71
N GLU A 228 -0.42 0.73 20.33
CA GLU A 228 0.80 0.18 19.77
C GLU A 228 0.48 -0.65 18.52
N TYR A 229 1.25 -0.42 17.46
CA TYR A 229 1.12 -1.13 16.19
C TYR A 229 2.50 -1.44 15.60
N GLU A 230 2.78 -2.71 15.38
CA GLU A 230 4.01 -3.17 14.74
C GLU A 230 3.79 -3.35 13.24
N VAL A 231 4.59 -2.69 12.42
CA VAL A 231 4.56 -2.87 10.97
C VAL A 231 5.25 -4.18 10.61
N GLU A 232 4.50 -5.07 9.95
CA GLU A 232 5.02 -6.34 9.46
C GLU A 232 6.02 -6.15 8.31
N GLY A 233 6.87 -7.16 8.07
CA GLY A 233 7.83 -7.18 6.99
C GLY A 233 7.17 -7.22 5.61
N ASP A 234 7.84 -6.62 4.64
CA ASP A 234 7.37 -6.41 3.28
C ASP A 234 7.56 -7.67 2.43
N TYR A 235 6.46 -8.27 1.97
CA TYR A 235 6.52 -9.45 1.11
C TYR A 235 7.10 -9.14 -0.27
N SER A 236 6.93 -7.92 -0.79
CA SER A 236 7.53 -7.51 -2.07
C SER A 236 9.06 -7.48 -1.97
N SER A 237 9.60 -6.87 -0.91
CA SER A 237 11.05 -6.81 -0.68
C SER A 237 11.65 -8.16 -0.28
N ALA A 238 10.93 -8.93 0.53
CA ALA A 238 11.35 -10.29 0.86
C ALA A 238 11.40 -11.22 -0.36
N SER A 239 10.63 -10.91 -1.41
CA SER A 239 10.53 -11.75 -2.60
C SER A 239 11.89 -12.02 -3.25
N TYR A 240 12.80 -11.04 -3.22
CA TYR A 240 14.14 -11.18 -3.79
C TYR A 240 14.97 -12.26 -3.08
N PHE A 241 14.95 -12.29 -1.75
CA PHE A 241 15.70 -13.27 -0.96
C PHE A 241 15.08 -14.66 -1.03
N LEU A 242 13.75 -14.75 -1.03
CA LEU A 242 13.04 -16.02 -1.21
C LEU A 242 13.27 -16.61 -2.60
N ALA A 243 13.29 -15.76 -3.64
CA ALA A 243 13.59 -16.17 -5.01
C ALA A 243 15.06 -16.56 -5.18
N LEU A 244 15.98 -15.85 -4.54
CA LEU A 244 17.40 -16.19 -4.51
C LEU A 244 17.60 -17.61 -3.98
N ALA A 245 17.01 -17.93 -2.82
CA ALA A 245 17.07 -19.29 -2.26
C ALA A 245 16.56 -20.35 -3.25
N ALA A 246 15.43 -20.06 -3.89
CA ALA A 246 14.81 -20.96 -4.85
C ALA A 246 15.69 -21.22 -6.08
N MET A 247 16.31 -20.18 -6.65
CA MET A 247 17.07 -20.27 -7.90
C MET A 247 18.52 -20.75 -7.74
N THR A 248 19.07 -20.75 -6.52
CA THR A 248 20.45 -21.19 -6.24
C THR A 248 20.51 -22.48 -5.40
N HIS A 249 19.45 -23.28 -5.38
CA HIS A 249 19.37 -24.52 -4.59
C HIS A 249 19.77 -24.33 -3.11
N SER A 250 19.47 -23.15 -2.59
CA SER A 250 19.93 -22.63 -1.32
C SER A 250 18.82 -22.69 -0.28
N GLU A 251 19.14 -22.42 0.99
CA GLU A 251 18.17 -22.46 2.07
C GLU A 251 18.21 -21.15 2.86
N ILE A 252 17.19 -20.31 2.70
CA ILE A 252 17.11 -19.00 3.36
C ILE A 252 15.82 -18.92 4.17
N THR A 253 15.93 -18.41 5.39
CA THR A 253 14.80 -18.03 6.24
C THR A 253 14.67 -16.52 6.28
N VAL A 254 13.50 -16.01 5.88
CA VAL A 254 13.16 -14.59 6.01
C VAL A 254 12.22 -14.42 7.19
N LYS A 255 12.69 -13.72 8.23
CA LYS A 255 11.94 -13.35 9.43
C LYS A 255 11.09 -12.11 9.20
N ASN A 256 10.21 -11.81 10.16
CA ASN A 256 9.27 -10.70 10.13
C ASN A 256 8.21 -10.79 9.02
N LEU A 257 7.94 -11.99 8.50
CA LEU A 257 6.90 -12.22 7.51
C LEU A 257 5.72 -12.92 8.19
N PHE A 258 4.64 -12.19 8.36
CA PHE A 258 3.47 -12.66 9.09
C PHE A 258 2.68 -13.64 8.23
N ARG A 259 2.29 -14.76 8.82
CA ARG A 259 1.61 -15.85 8.10
C ARG A 259 0.24 -15.44 7.57
N ASP A 260 -0.46 -14.57 8.27
CA ASP A 260 -1.83 -14.11 8.01
C ASP A 260 -1.89 -12.73 7.33
N SER A 261 -0.73 -12.20 6.95
CA SER A 261 -0.56 -10.95 6.18
C SER A 261 -1.54 -10.84 5.01
N LYS A 262 -2.08 -9.63 4.82
CA LYS A 262 -2.95 -9.28 3.68
C LYS A 262 -2.18 -8.77 2.47
N GLN A 263 -0.84 -8.73 2.52
CA GLN A 263 -0.03 -8.30 1.39
C GLN A 263 -0.20 -9.26 0.20
N GLY A 264 -0.55 -8.71 -0.98
CA GLY A 264 -0.78 -9.50 -2.19
C GLY A 264 0.45 -10.32 -2.60
N ASP A 265 1.63 -9.76 -2.37
CA ASP A 265 2.94 -10.34 -2.67
C ASP A 265 3.24 -11.63 -1.90
N ARG A 266 2.50 -11.93 -0.84
CA ARG A 266 2.51 -13.26 -0.19
C ARG A 266 2.14 -14.39 -1.17
N GLN A 267 1.48 -14.07 -2.30
CA GLN A 267 1.25 -15.00 -3.41
C GLN A 267 2.55 -15.68 -3.90
N LEU A 268 3.71 -15.05 -3.73
CA LEU A 268 5.00 -15.62 -4.08
C LEU A 268 5.22 -17.01 -3.45
N LEU A 269 4.77 -17.23 -2.21
CA LEU A 269 4.96 -18.52 -1.55
C LEU A 269 4.29 -19.67 -2.32
N ARG A 270 3.09 -19.41 -2.85
CA ARG A 270 2.37 -20.35 -3.72
C ARG A 270 3.05 -20.49 -5.08
N ILE A 271 3.61 -19.43 -5.62
CA ILE A 271 4.36 -19.45 -6.88
C ILE A 271 5.60 -20.35 -6.74
N LEU A 272 6.41 -20.12 -5.71
CA LEU A 272 7.61 -20.91 -5.42
C LEU A 272 7.29 -22.40 -5.24
N LYS A 273 6.26 -22.74 -4.46
CA LYS A 273 5.78 -24.13 -4.32
C LYS A 273 5.39 -24.75 -5.68
N LYS A 274 4.65 -24.00 -6.51
CA LYS A 274 4.25 -24.49 -7.85
C LYS A 274 5.43 -24.66 -8.80
N MET A 275 6.44 -23.81 -8.68
CA MET A 275 7.69 -23.93 -9.42
C MET A 275 8.58 -25.06 -8.89
N GLY A 276 8.30 -25.64 -7.73
CA GLY A 276 8.98 -26.83 -7.21
C GLY A 276 9.88 -26.58 -6.00
N ALA A 277 9.99 -25.35 -5.51
CA ALA A 277 10.72 -25.06 -4.28
C ALA A 277 9.97 -25.58 -3.04
N GLU A 278 10.73 -25.98 -2.02
CA GLU A 278 10.17 -26.30 -0.70
C GLU A 278 9.97 -25.00 0.07
N VAL A 279 8.76 -24.76 0.57
CA VAL A 279 8.42 -23.51 1.28
C VAL A 279 7.70 -23.85 2.59
N SER A 280 8.30 -23.44 3.69
CA SER A 280 7.73 -23.53 5.03
C SER A 280 7.40 -22.12 5.54
N ALA A 281 6.17 -21.90 5.99
CA ALA A 281 5.74 -20.62 6.54
C ALA A 281 5.25 -20.87 7.97
N LYS A 282 5.99 -20.36 8.95
CA LYS A 282 5.57 -20.32 10.35
C LYS A 282 4.93 -18.96 10.65
N ASP A 283 4.69 -18.65 11.91
CA ASP A 283 3.92 -17.47 12.33
C ASP A 283 4.51 -16.14 11.83
N ARG A 284 5.81 -15.92 12.04
CA ARG A 284 6.53 -14.68 11.67
C ARG A 284 7.78 -14.94 10.83
N GLU A 285 7.89 -16.09 10.17
CA GLU A 285 9.02 -16.42 9.29
C GLU A 285 8.61 -17.33 8.13
N VAL A 286 9.32 -17.17 7.02
CA VAL A 286 9.21 -18.03 5.83
C VAL A 286 10.58 -18.58 5.50
N ALA A 287 10.70 -19.90 5.43
CA ALA A 287 11.89 -20.59 4.93
C ALA A 287 11.63 -21.14 3.52
N VAL A 288 12.60 -20.93 2.63
CA VAL A 288 12.60 -21.48 1.27
C VAL A 288 13.85 -22.29 1.06
N LYS A 289 13.67 -23.52 0.58
CA LYS A 289 14.75 -24.38 0.11
C LYS A 289 14.59 -24.64 -1.38
N GLY A 290 15.59 -24.21 -2.15
CA GLY A 290 15.62 -24.32 -3.59
C GLY A 290 15.77 -25.75 -4.08
N ARG A 291 15.04 -26.05 -5.16
CA ARG A 291 15.07 -27.32 -5.90
C ARG A 291 15.10 -27.00 -7.39
N GLU A 292 15.02 -28.01 -8.24
CA GLU A 292 14.86 -27.78 -9.67
C GLU A 292 13.53 -27.06 -9.94
N LEU A 293 13.62 -25.86 -10.54
CA LEU A 293 12.45 -25.05 -10.84
C LEU A 293 11.83 -25.49 -12.17
N LYS A 294 10.50 -25.50 -12.24
CA LYS A 294 9.72 -25.76 -13.46
C LYS A 294 8.88 -24.56 -13.86
N GLY A 295 8.69 -24.40 -15.17
CA GLY A 295 7.87 -23.35 -15.74
C GLY A 295 6.40 -23.50 -15.33
N ILE A 296 5.72 -22.37 -15.11
CA ILE A 296 4.32 -22.35 -14.67
C ILE A 296 3.50 -21.30 -15.41
N LYS A 297 2.16 -21.42 -15.36
CA LYS A 297 1.25 -20.31 -15.68
C LYS A 297 0.88 -19.58 -14.38
N VAL A 298 1.09 -18.27 -14.32
CA VAL A 298 0.86 -17.44 -13.14
C VAL A 298 0.12 -16.15 -13.52
N ASP A 299 -0.81 -15.75 -12.65
CA ASP A 299 -1.55 -14.49 -12.73
C ASP A 299 -1.03 -13.57 -11.64
N LEU A 300 -0.55 -12.37 -12.00
CA LEU A 300 -0.03 -11.37 -11.07
C LEU A 300 -0.90 -10.12 -10.98
N GLY A 301 -2.18 -10.19 -11.39
CA GLY A 301 -3.10 -9.05 -11.35
C GLY A 301 -3.29 -8.42 -9.97
N ASN A 302 -3.08 -9.20 -8.90
CA ASN A 302 -3.15 -8.75 -7.51
C ASN A 302 -1.78 -8.62 -6.83
N ALA A 303 -0.70 -8.93 -7.52
CA ALA A 303 0.67 -8.85 -7.00
C ALA A 303 1.65 -8.38 -8.10
N PRO A 304 1.42 -7.23 -8.74
CA PRO A 304 2.26 -6.74 -9.84
C PRO A 304 3.70 -6.46 -9.44
N ASP A 305 3.95 -6.17 -8.16
CA ASP A 305 5.31 -5.93 -7.66
C ASP A 305 6.18 -7.20 -7.70
N LEU A 306 5.57 -8.39 -7.79
CA LEU A 306 6.28 -9.64 -8.00
C LEU A 306 6.76 -9.86 -9.44
N LEU A 307 6.35 -9.04 -10.42
CA LEU A 307 6.69 -9.26 -11.84
C LEU A 307 8.21 -9.43 -12.06
N PRO A 308 9.10 -8.53 -11.57
CA PRO A 308 10.54 -8.70 -11.75
C PRO A 308 11.08 -9.97 -11.10
N THR A 309 10.64 -10.28 -9.88
CA THR A 309 11.07 -11.47 -9.14
C THR A 309 10.66 -12.77 -9.85
N VAL A 310 9.43 -12.83 -10.35
CA VAL A 310 8.91 -14.00 -11.06
C VAL A 310 9.54 -14.15 -12.44
N ALA A 311 9.85 -13.05 -13.13
CA ALA A 311 10.60 -13.07 -14.38
C ALA A 311 12.02 -13.66 -14.16
N ALA A 312 12.74 -13.21 -13.13
CA ALA A 312 14.06 -13.76 -12.81
C ALA A 312 14.01 -15.26 -12.45
N LEU A 313 12.99 -15.70 -11.70
CA LEU A 313 12.76 -17.12 -11.43
C LEU A 313 12.48 -17.92 -12.71
N ALA A 314 11.71 -17.36 -13.65
CA ALA A 314 11.39 -17.98 -14.92
C ALA A 314 12.64 -18.27 -15.76
N CYS A 315 13.63 -17.37 -15.75
CA CYS A 315 14.91 -17.56 -16.44
C CYS A 315 15.74 -18.74 -15.90
N ARG A 316 15.41 -19.26 -14.70
CA ARG A 316 16.07 -20.42 -14.07
C ARG A 316 15.19 -21.67 -14.03
N ALA A 317 13.99 -21.61 -14.60
CA ALA A 317 13.05 -22.71 -14.60
C ALA A 317 13.14 -23.56 -15.88
N LYS A 318 13.02 -24.88 -15.76
CA LYS A 318 12.86 -25.78 -16.89
C LYS A 318 11.47 -25.62 -17.51
N GLY A 319 11.43 -25.33 -18.81
CA GLY A 319 10.18 -25.19 -19.58
C GLY A 319 9.63 -23.77 -19.58
N LYS A 320 8.42 -23.61 -20.13
CA LYS A 320 7.81 -22.30 -20.38
C LYS A 320 7.06 -21.76 -19.16
N THR A 321 7.39 -20.54 -18.74
CA THR A 321 6.59 -19.75 -17.79
C THR A 321 5.73 -18.74 -18.54
N VAL A 322 4.48 -18.55 -18.12
CA VAL A 322 3.55 -17.54 -18.66
C VAL A 322 3.02 -16.69 -17.52
N ILE A 323 3.36 -15.40 -17.53
CA ILE A 323 2.90 -14.40 -16.56
C ILE A 323 1.73 -13.61 -17.18
N LYS A 324 0.58 -13.54 -16.52
CA LYS A 324 -0.66 -12.90 -17.01
C LYS A 324 -1.10 -11.73 -16.13
N ASN A 325 -1.94 -10.86 -16.70
CA ASN A 325 -2.65 -9.77 -16.03
C ASN A 325 -1.77 -8.69 -15.38
N VAL A 326 -0.62 -8.41 -16.01
CA VAL A 326 0.38 -7.44 -15.50
C VAL A 326 0.38 -6.10 -16.23
N GLU A 327 -0.58 -5.80 -17.10
CA GLU A 327 -0.63 -4.57 -17.92
C GLU A 327 -0.38 -3.28 -17.12
N HIS A 328 -0.96 -3.17 -15.94
CA HIS A 328 -0.81 -2.01 -15.06
C HIS A 328 0.62 -1.79 -14.53
N ALA A 329 1.51 -2.80 -14.62
CA ALA A 329 2.92 -2.66 -14.29
C ALA A 329 3.68 -1.75 -15.27
N ARG A 330 3.09 -1.42 -16.43
CA ARG A 330 3.64 -0.44 -17.38
C ARG A 330 3.59 1.01 -16.86
N PHE A 331 2.63 1.31 -15.99
CA PHE A 331 2.34 2.67 -15.50
C PHE A 331 2.86 2.89 -14.07
N LYS A 332 3.84 2.08 -13.62
CA LYS A 332 4.50 2.24 -12.32
C LYS A 332 5.69 3.21 -12.46
N GLU A 333 6.75 3.06 -11.67
CA GLU A 333 7.93 3.93 -11.69
C GLU A 333 8.67 3.86 -13.05
N SER A 334 8.52 2.74 -13.76
CA SER A 334 8.97 2.52 -15.13
C SER A 334 8.02 1.54 -15.84
N ASP A 335 8.19 1.34 -17.15
CA ASP A 335 7.57 0.22 -17.83
C ASP A 335 8.28 -1.08 -17.46
N ARG A 336 7.83 -1.70 -16.36
CA ARG A 336 8.45 -2.92 -15.82
C ARG A 336 8.29 -4.12 -16.75
N ILE A 337 7.26 -4.15 -17.61
CA ILE A 337 7.10 -5.24 -18.58
C ILE A 337 8.18 -5.13 -19.64
N ALA A 338 8.41 -3.93 -20.19
CA ALA A 338 9.46 -3.71 -21.16
C ALA A 338 10.83 -4.03 -20.57
N ALA A 339 11.14 -3.50 -19.39
CA ALA A 339 12.43 -3.73 -18.72
C ALA A 339 12.70 -5.22 -18.45
N CYS A 340 11.74 -5.97 -17.89
CA CYS A 340 11.92 -7.41 -17.68
C CYS A 340 11.97 -8.23 -18.98
N GLY A 341 11.52 -7.67 -20.11
CA GLY A 341 11.56 -8.33 -21.41
C GLY A 341 12.85 -8.11 -22.18
N SER A 342 13.57 -7.01 -21.90
CA SER A 342 14.80 -6.64 -22.61
C SER A 342 16.09 -7.00 -21.87
N GLU A 343 16.07 -7.01 -20.53
CA GLU A 343 17.23 -7.29 -19.65
C GLU A 343 17.29 -8.76 -19.21
#